data_AF-A0A9R1VKY6-F1
#
_entry.id   AF-A0A9R1VKY6-F1
#
_cell.length_a   1.000
_cell.length_b   1.000
_cell.length_c   1.000
_cell.angle_alpha   90.00
_cell.angle_beta   90.00
_cell.angle_gamma   90.00
#
_symmetry.space_group_name_H-M   'P 1'
#
loop_
_entity.id
_entity.type
_entity.pdbx_description
1 polymer ?
#
loop_
_entity_poly.entity_id
_entity_poly.type
_entity_poly.pdbx_seq_one_letter_code
_entity_poly.pdbx_strand_id
1 'polypeptide(L)'
;MLQTLNDVVLGVTQAGLSRYLNRRYSENMNLSGSDHPKKNDFIPKNIRLRATFFFNLRPTTRIDTFVETMRTGKMGRWGNQIGYVLLPFAIGLKTDPLDYVKEAKAVIDRKKASLEPLYTYFVVYLVLKLFGIKAVGKLNHKVFFNTTLWFTNVPGPQEEVTFYGHEITYIAPSCYGQPNALMIHILSYMDKLTFIISADEETIPDPERLCDDLEESLYLIKTSALVSENAKNK
;
A
#
# COMPACT_ATOMS: atom_id res chain seq x y z
N MET A 1 -22.86 -0.98 -0.53
CA MET A 1 -21.87 -1.05 0.57
C MET A 1 -20.70 -0.15 0.18
N LEU A 2 -20.41 0.94 0.90
CA LEU A 2 -19.36 1.88 0.50
C LEU A 2 -17.97 1.24 0.59
N GLN A 3 -17.21 1.29 -0.51
CA GLN A 3 -15.79 0.99 -0.55
C GLN A 3 -14.99 2.26 -0.24
N THR A 4 -13.86 2.11 0.46
CA THR A 4 -12.95 3.22 0.77
C THR A 4 -11.76 3.21 -0.18
N LEU A 5 -11.06 4.34 -0.32
CA LEU A 5 -9.84 4.44 -1.13
C LEU A 5 -8.81 3.36 -0.74
N ASN A 6 -8.64 3.09 0.56
CA ASN A 6 -7.74 2.04 1.06
C ASN A 6 -8.07 0.65 0.49
N ASP A 7 -9.37 0.35 0.31
CA ASP A 7 -9.83 -0.93 -0.23
C ASP A 7 -9.45 -1.07 -1.70
N VAL A 8 -9.64 0.01 -2.46
CA VAL A 8 -9.31 0.07 -3.89
C VAL A 8 -7.81 -0.04 -4.10
N VAL A 9 -7.00 0.76 -3.41
CA VAL A 9 -5.55 0.78 -3.63
C VAL A 9 -4.87 -0.51 -3.19
N LEU A 10 -5.35 -1.15 -2.12
CA LEU A 10 -4.88 -2.49 -1.76
C LEU A 10 -5.24 -3.52 -2.83
N GLY A 11 -6.48 -3.49 -3.33
CA GLY A 11 -6.94 -4.38 -4.40
C GLY A 11 -6.13 -4.22 -5.69
N VAL A 12 -5.89 -2.97 -6.12
CA VAL A 12 -5.02 -2.64 -7.26
C VAL A 12 -3.61 -3.17 -7.04
N THR A 13 -3.05 -2.99 -5.85
CA THR A 13 -1.69 -3.46 -5.54
C THR A 13 -1.59 -5.00 -5.59
N GLN A 14 -2.59 -5.69 -5.05
CA GLN A 14 -2.66 -7.16 -5.11
C GLN A 14 -2.81 -7.66 -6.55
N ALA A 15 -3.63 -6.99 -7.36
CA ALA A 15 -3.78 -7.29 -8.78
C ALA A 15 -2.48 -7.07 -9.56
N GLY A 16 -1.85 -5.91 -9.41
CA GLY A 16 -0.59 -5.57 -10.10
C GLY A 16 0.55 -6.52 -9.71
N LEU A 17 0.72 -6.80 -8.42
CA LEU A 17 1.71 -7.79 -7.96
C LEU A 17 1.42 -9.20 -8.49
N SER A 18 0.15 -9.59 -8.58
CA SER A 18 -0.22 -10.89 -9.13
C SER A 18 0.17 -10.99 -10.61
N ARG A 19 -0.08 -9.94 -11.41
CA ARG A 19 0.34 -9.89 -12.81
C ARG A 19 1.85 -9.93 -12.98
N TYR A 20 2.56 -9.09 -12.22
CA TYR A 20 4.02 -9.01 -12.25
C TYR A 20 4.64 -10.38 -11.89
N LEU A 21 4.20 -10.99 -10.78
CA LEU A 21 4.71 -12.29 -10.35
C LEU A 21 4.36 -13.40 -11.33
N ASN A 22 3.12 -13.43 -11.85
CA ASN A 22 2.72 -14.41 -12.85
C ASN A 22 3.63 -14.36 -14.08
N ARG A 23 3.97 -13.16 -14.52
CA ARG A 23 4.90 -12.91 -15.62
C ARG A 23 6.31 -13.42 -15.31
N ARG A 24 6.85 -13.07 -14.14
CA ARG A 24 8.17 -13.53 -13.68
C ARG A 24 8.28 -15.05 -13.58
N TYR A 25 7.27 -15.70 -13.01
CA TYR A 25 7.24 -17.16 -12.92
C TYR A 25 7.11 -17.81 -14.31
N SER A 26 6.37 -17.20 -15.23
CA SER A 26 6.29 -17.67 -16.63
C SER A 26 7.65 -17.58 -17.34
N GLU A 27 8.32 -16.44 -17.23
CA GLU A 27 9.66 -16.20 -17.82
C GLU A 27 10.69 -17.19 -17.27
N ASN A 28 10.73 -17.40 -15.96
CA ASN A 28 11.67 -18.35 -15.31
C ASN A 28 11.43 -19.81 -15.70
N MET A 29 10.23 -20.19 -16.11
CA MET A 29 9.92 -21.55 -16.53
C MET A 29 10.34 -21.85 -17.99
N ASN A 30 10.96 -20.90 -18.71
CA ASN A 30 11.36 -21.05 -20.12
C ASN A 30 10.23 -21.57 -21.03
N LEU A 31 8.99 -21.14 -20.78
CA LEU A 31 7.81 -21.59 -21.54
C LEU A 31 7.68 -20.89 -22.92
N SER A 32 8.79 -20.39 -23.46
CA SER A 32 8.92 -19.95 -24.85
C SER A 32 8.94 -21.11 -25.85
N GLY A 33 8.94 -22.37 -25.38
CA GLY A 33 8.73 -23.58 -26.19
C GLY A 33 7.29 -24.09 -26.11
N SER A 34 6.63 -24.16 -27.25
CA SER A 34 5.27 -24.70 -27.45
C SER A 34 5.17 -26.16 -27.03
N ASP A 35 4.73 -26.47 -25.79
CA ASP A 35 4.05 -27.75 -25.52
C ASP A 35 3.42 -27.90 -24.13
N HIS A 36 2.73 -26.89 -23.57
CA HIS A 36 1.98 -27.10 -22.32
C HIS A 36 0.59 -26.44 -22.35
N PRO A 37 -0.42 -27.07 -21.73
CA PRO A 37 -1.82 -26.67 -21.86
C PRO A 37 -2.02 -25.26 -21.31
N LYS A 38 -2.93 -24.49 -21.94
CA LYS A 38 -3.48 -23.15 -21.62
C LYS A 38 -3.48 -22.75 -20.13
N LYS A 39 -2.30 -22.67 -19.50
CA LYS A 39 -2.15 -22.33 -18.09
C LYS A 39 -1.78 -20.86 -18.06
N ASN A 40 -2.75 -20.03 -17.70
CA ASN A 40 -2.52 -18.58 -17.61
C ASN A 40 -2.02 -18.16 -16.21
N ASP A 41 -1.98 -19.11 -15.26
CA ASP A 41 -1.54 -18.90 -13.88
C ASP A 41 -0.29 -19.74 -13.55
N PHE A 42 0.83 -19.05 -13.42
CA PHE A 42 2.16 -19.57 -13.10
C PHE A 42 2.54 -19.31 -11.64
N ILE A 43 1.70 -18.63 -10.88
CA ILE A 43 1.98 -18.28 -9.49
C ILE A 43 1.97 -19.57 -8.64
N PRO A 44 2.96 -19.78 -7.76
CA PRO A 44 2.94 -20.91 -6.83
C PRO A 44 1.72 -20.88 -5.91
N LYS A 45 0.99 -22.01 -5.83
CA LYS A 45 -0.26 -22.13 -5.04
C LYS A 45 -0.13 -21.74 -3.56
N ASN A 46 1.08 -21.85 -2.99
CA ASN A 46 1.34 -21.58 -1.58
C ASN A 46 2.16 -20.29 -1.34
N ILE A 47 2.18 -19.36 -2.31
CA ILE A 47 2.87 -18.09 -2.14
C ILE A 47 2.27 -17.32 -0.95
N ARG A 48 3.14 -16.73 -0.13
CA ARG A 48 2.75 -15.99 1.07
C ARG A 48 3.48 -14.67 1.10
N LEU A 49 2.77 -13.60 0.73
CA LEU A 49 3.27 -12.24 0.89
C LEU A 49 2.61 -11.59 2.10
N ARG A 50 3.43 -10.95 2.93
CA ARG A 50 2.96 -10.19 4.10
C ARG A 50 3.55 -8.80 4.04
N ALA A 51 2.71 -7.78 4.09
CA ALA A 51 3.16 -6.40 4.15
C ALA A 51 3.13 -5.89 5.58
N THR A 52 4.10 -5.04 5.92
CA THR A 52 3.93 -4.10 7.04
C THR A 52 3.12 -2.92 6.54
N PHE A 53 1.92 -2.71 7.11
CA PHE A 53 1.04 -1.60 6.75
C PHE A 53 0.89 -0.63 7.91
N PHE A 54 1.29 0.62 7.68
CA PHE A 54 1.33 1.64 8.72
C PHE A 54 -0.02 2.38 8.82
N PHE A 55 -0.45 2.61 10.06
CA PHE A 55 -1.62 3.40 10.40
C PHE A 55 -1.19 4.62 11.19
N ASN A 56 -1.65 5.79 10.76
CA ASN A 56 -1.64 6.95 11.64
C ASN A 56 -2.80 6.81 12.64
N LEU A 57 -2.47 6.68 13.92
CA LEU A 57 -3.42 6.55 15.03
C LEU A 57 -4.02 7.89 15.46
N ARG A 58 -3.44 8.98 14.98
CA ARG A 58 -3.96 10.31 15.21
C ARG A 58 -5.30 10.47 14.48
N PRO A 59 -6.32 11.09 15.10
CA PRO A 59 -7.52 11.52 14.39
C PRO A 59 -7.15 12.42 13.20
N THR A 60 -7.76 12.18 12.04
CA THR A 60 -7.55 13.00 10.84
C THR A 60 -7.77 14.47 11.20
N THR A 61 -6.69 15.24 11.22
CA THR A 61 -6.76 16.67 11.52
C THR A 61 -6.82 17.39 10.18
N ARG A 62 -7.84 18.21 9.96
CA ARG A 62 -7.98 18.98 8.71
C ARG A 62 -6.81 19.96 8.59
N ILE A 63 -6.36 20.21 7.35
CA ILE A 63 -5.33 21.21 7.06
C ILE A 63 -5.70 22.56 7.69
N ASP A 64 -6.98 22.92 7.64
CA ASP A 64 -7.56 24.14 8.22
C ASP A 64 -7.29 24.22 9.73
N THR A 65 -7.42 23.09 10.44
CA THR A 65 -7.11 22.99 11.88
C THR A 65 -5.61 23.14 12.14
N PHE A 66 -4.76 22.64 11.22
CA PHE A 66 -3.30 22.82 11.29
C PHE A 66 -2.88 24.27 11.05
N VAL A 67 -3.43 24.92 10.01
CA VAL A 67 -3.17 26.34 9.70
C VAL A 67 -3.59 27.21 10.88
N GLU A 68 -4.75 26.94 11.48
CA GLU A 68 -5.23 27.70 12.64
C GLU A 68 -4.36 27.46 13.89
N THR A 69 -3.88 26.24 14.12
CA THR A 69 -2.92 25.99 15.23
C THR A 69 -1.56 26.63 15.00
N MET A 70 -1.09 26.71 13.75
CA MET A 70 0.12 27.47 13.41
C MET A 70 -0.08 28.97 13.64
N ARG A 71 -1.20 29.54 13.18
CA ARG A 71 -1.53 30.95 13.32
C ARG A 71 -1.67 31.38 14.79
N THR A 72 -2.26 30.53 15.62
CA THR A 72 -2.51 30.83 17.04
C THR A 72 -1.31 30.57 17.95
N GLY A 73 -0.18 30.08 17.43
CA GLY A 73 1.02 29.76 18.21
C GLY A 73 0.82 28.62 19.22
N LYS A 74 -0.37 28.03 19.28
CA LYS A 74 -0.67 26.84 20.08
C LYS A 74 -0.19 25.63 19.31
N MET A 75 1.12 25.41 19.30
CA MET A 75 1.73 24.19 18.77
C MET A 75 1.14 22.99 19.53
N GLY A 76 0.13 22.33 18.97
CA GLY A 76 -0.35 21.03 19.44
C GLY A 76 0.77 19.98 19.37
N ARG A 77 0.55 18.72 19.76
CA ARG A 77 1.57 17.68 19.57
C ARG A 77 1.87 17.49 18.08
N TRP A 78 3.05 17.96 17.64
CA TRP A 78 3.59 17.75 16.30
C TRP A 78 4.06 16.29 16.15
N GLY A 79 3.81 15.69 14.99
CA GLY A 79 4.30 14.36 14.64
C GLY A 79 3.21 13.33 14.37
N ASN A 80 3.60 12.27 13.65
CA ASN A 80 2.75 11.12 13.39
C ASN A 80 2.75 10.17 14.58
N GLN A 81 1.58 9.61 14.91
CA GLN A 81 1.47 8.52 15.88
C GLN A 81 1.28 7.23 15.10
N ILE A 82 2.37 6.57 14.77
CA ILE A 82 2.35 5.45 13.82
C ILE A 82 2.26 4.12 14.56
N GLY A 83 1.17 3.40 14.35
CA GLY A 83 1.08 1.97 14.57
C GLY A 83 1.24 1.22 13.25
N TYR A 84 1.34 -0.10 13.30
CA TYR A 84 1.32 -0.93 12.09
C TYR A 84 0.53 -2.22 12.28
N VAL A 85 0.13 -2.81 11.17
CA VAL A 85 -0.42 -4.16 11.09
C VAL A 85 0.39 -5.00 10.13
N LEU A 86 0.35 -6.31 10.33
CA LEU A 86 0.84 -7.28 9.36
C LEU A 86 -0.31 -7.70 8.46
N LEU A 87 -0.27 -7.26 7.21
CA LEU A 87 -1.32 -7.44 6.22
C LEU A 87 -0.99 -8.59 5.27
N PRO A 88 -1.78 -9.67 5.21
CA PRO A 88 -1.61 -10.69 4.19
C PRO A 88 -2.00 -10.12 2.82
N PHE A 89 -1.13 -10.31 1.82
CA PHE A 89 -1.43 -10.00 0.44
C PHE A 89 -1.98 -11.26 -0.25
N ALA A 90 -3.22 -11.16 -0.74
CA ALA A 90 -3.85 -12.21 -1.53
C ALA A 90 -3.30 -12.11 -2.97
N ILE A 91 -2.25 -12.89 -3.24
CA ILE A 91 -1.64 -12.96 -4.57
C ILE A 91 -2.28 -14.11 -5.34
N GLY A 92 -2.74 -13.80 -6.55
CA GLY A 92 -3.43 -14.74 -7.44
C GLY A 92 -4.24 -13.98 -8.49
N LEU A 93 -4.24 -14.49 -9.72
CA LEU A 93 -5.06 -13.90 -10.78
C LEU A 93 -6.55 -14.14 -10.51
N LYS A 94 -7.38 -13.11 -10.70
CA LYS A 94 -8.83 -13.17 -10.55
C LYS A 94 -9.52 -12.98 -11.90
N THR A 95 -10.63 -13.68 -12.11
CA THR A 95 -11.46 -13.55 -13.31
C THR A 95 -12.25 -12.24 -13.31
N ASP A 96 -12.86 -11.86 -12.18
CA ASP A 96 -13.51 -10.57 -12.00
C ASP A 96 -12.52 -9.59 -11.33
N PRO A 97 -12.11 -8.48 -11.98
CA PRO A 97 -11.25 -7.47 -11.37
C PRO A 97 -11.82 -6.89 -10.06
N LEU A 98 -13.15 -6.83 -9.90
CA LEU A 98 -13.76 -6.30 -8.69
C LEU A 98 -13.57 -7.21 -7.48
N ASP A 99 -13.25 -8.49 -7.68
CA ASP A 99 -12.99 -9.43 -6.57
C ASP A 99 -11.77 -9.02 -5.75
N TYR A 100 -10.74 -8.43 -6.37
CA TYR A 100 -9.60 -7.88 -5.64
C TYR A 100 -10.04 -6.82 -4.62
N VAL A 101 -10.94 -5.92 -5.00
CA VAL A 101 -11.42 -4.85 -4.12
C VAL A 101 -12.36 -5.39 -3.04
N LYS A 102 -13.21 -6.37 -3.37
CA LYS A 102 -14.09 -7.03 -2.40
C LYS A 102 -13.27 -7.77 -1.32
N GLU A 103 -12.24 -8.51 -1.73
CA GLU A 103 -11.35 -9.23 -0.82
C GLU A 103 -10.50 -8.26 0.02
N ALA A 104 -9.90 -7.25 -0.61
CA ALA A 104 -9.15 -6.20 0.08
C ALA A 104 -9.99 -5.52 1.16
N LYS A 105 -11.25 -5.18 0.86
CA LYS A 105 -12.19 -4.61 1.82
C LYS A 105 -12.40 -5.53 3.02
N ALA A 106 -12.67 -6.81 2.81
CA ALA A 106 -12.88 -7.76 3.90
C ALA A 106 -11.66 -7.85 4.83
N VAL A 107 -10.45 -7.84 4.26
CA VAL A 107 -9.20 -7.85 5.03
C VAL A 107 -9.02 -6.54 5.80
N ILE A 108 -9.22 -5.39 5.16
CA ILE A 108 -9.07 -4.08 5.78
C ILE A 108 -10.10 -3.85 6.88
N ASP A 109 -11.36 -4.19 6.66
CA ASP A 109 -12.41 -4.03 7.67
C ASP A 109 -12.09 -4.87 8.92
N ARG A 110 -11.58 -6.10 8.73
CA ARG A 110 -11.08 -6.94 9.83
C ARG A 110 -9.89 -6.31 10.56
N LYS A 111 -8.94 -5.69 9.84
CA LYS A 111 -7.77 -5.03 10.43
C LYS A 111 -8.11 -3.71 11.12
N LYS A 112 -9.10 -2.96 10.62
CA LYS A 112 -9.63 -1.76 11.28
C LYS A 112 -10.39 -2.11 12.55
N ALA A 113 -11.10 -3.23 12.54
CA ALA A 113 -11.76 -3.77 13.74
C ALA A 113 -10.78 -4.38 14.75
N SER A 114 -9.51 -4.62 14.36
CA SER A 114 -8.49 -5.11 15.28
C SER A 114 -7.83 -3.94 16.03
N LEU A 115 -7.42 -4.20 17.27
CA LEU A 115 -6.61 -3.26 18.05
C LEU A 115 -5.11 -3.34 17.71
N GLU A 116 -4.76 -4.02 16.62
CA GLU A 116 -3.36 -4.30 16.23
C GLU A 116 -2.53 -3.02 16.03
N PRO A 117 -3.02 -1.96 15.33
CA PRO A 117 -2.28 -0.71 15.22
C PRO A 117 -2.01 -0.04 16.58
N LEU A 118 -3.01 -0.03 17.47
CA LEU A 118 -2.90 0.56 18.80
C LEU A 118 -1.93 -0.23 19.69
N TYR A 119 -2.02 -1.56 19.60
CA TYR A 119 -1.16 -2.48 20.34
C TYR A 119 0.31 -2.36 19.91
N THR A 120 0.59 -2.34 18.60
CA THR A 120 1.97 -2.22 18.11
C THR A 120 2.60 -0.89 18.52
N TYR A 121 1.85 0.21 18.43
CA TYR A 121 2.29 1.51 18.94
C TYR A 121 2.58 1.47 20.45
N PHE A 122 1.67 0.90 21.25
CA PHE A 122 1.85 0.78 22.70
C PHE A 122 3.10 -0.03 23.07
N VAL A 123 3.32 -1.18 22.43
CA VAL A 123 4.51 -2.03 22.67
C VAL A 123 5.78 -1.29 22.29
N VAL A 124 5.84 -0.66 21.12
CA VAL A 124 7.02 0.11 20.69
C VAL A 124 7.31 1.26 21.65
N TYR A 125 6.27 1.99 22.07
CA TYR A 125 6.41 3.08 23.04
C TYR A 125 6.91 2.58 24.40
N LEU A 126 6.38 1.46 24.89
CA LEU A 126 6.80 0.85 26.15
C LEU A 126 8.27 0.41 26.09
N VAL A 127 8.67 -0.29 25.03
CA VAL A 127 10.06 -0.73 24.84
C VAL A 127 11.01 0.46 24.72
N LEU A 128 10.60 1.53 24.03
CA LEU A 128 11.37 2.77 23.96
C LEU A 128 11.62 3.35 25.36
N LYS A 129 10.60 3.40 26.20
CA LYS A 129 10.67 3.99 27.54
C LYS A 129 11.48 3.15 28.52
N LEU A 130 11.37 1.82 28.44
CA LEU A 130 12.02 0.91 29.39
C LEU A 130 13.45 0.53 28.96
N PHE A 131 13.71 0.37 27.66
CA PHE A 131 14.93 -0.24 27.15
C PHE A 131 15.68 0.63 26.12
N GLY A 132 15.14 1.80 25.77
CA GLY A 132 15.78 2.77 24.89
C GLY A 132 15.73 2.41 23.39
N ILE A 133 16.26 3.31 22.57
CA ILE A 133 16.10 3.26 21.11
C ILE A 133 16.77 2.05 20.44
N LYS A 134 17.89 1.55 21.00
CA LYS A 134 18.59 0.37 20.46
C LYS A 134 17.72 -0.89 20.56
N ALA A 135 16.99 -1.06 21.66
CA ALA A 135 16.09 -2.19 21.85
C ALA A 135 14.90 -2.12 20.90
N VAL A 136 14.32 -0.93 20.70
CA VAL A 136 13.26 -0.68 19.72
C VAL A 136 13.74 -1.01 18.31
N GLY A 137 14.93 -0.54 17.92
CA GLY A 137 15.51 -0.83 16.61
C GLY A 137 15.64 -2.33 16.36
N LYS A 138 16.15 -3.09 17.33
CA LYS A 138 16.28 -4.55 17.24
C LYS A 138 14.91 -5.25 17.14
N LEU A 139 13.92 -4.81 17.94
CA LEU A 139 12.56 -5.35 17.89
C LEU A 139 11.91 -5.12 16.53
N ASN A 140 11.90 -3.86 16.07
CA ASN A 140 11.30 -3.47 14.80
C ASN A 140 11.99 -4.15 13.63
N HIS A 141 13.33 -4.19 13.60
CA HIS A 141 14.07 -4.93 12.59
C HIS A 141 13.63 -6.41 12.55
N LYS A 142 13.53 -7.08 13.70
CA LYS A 142 13.08 -8.48 13.75
C LYS A 142 11.67 -8.65 13.20
N VAL A 143 10.75 -7.73 13.47
CA VAL A 143 9.39 -7.81 12.93
C VAL A 143 9.40 -7.60 11.42
N PHE A 144 9.98 -6.50 10.95
CA PHE A 144 9.93 -6.08 9.55
C PHE A 144 10.71 -7.04 8.62
N PHE A 145 11.84 -7.58 9.09
CA PHE A 145 12.62 -8.58 8.34
C PHE A 145 11.83 -9.87 8.06
N ASN A 146 10.80 -10.18 8.88
CA ASN A 146 9.91 -11.32 8.66
C ASN A 146 8.68 -11.00 7.79
N THR A 147 8.64 -9.81 7.19
CA THR A 147 7.65 -9.41 6.20
C THR A 147 8.26 -9.39 4.81
N THR A 148 7.43 -9.38 3.77
CA THR A 148 7.86 -9.36 2.37
C THR A 148 8.12 -7.94 1.90
N LEU A 149 7.21 -7.01 2.19
CA LEU A 149 7.22 -5.65 1.68
C LEU A 149 6.70 -4.65 2.70
N TRP A 150 6.97 -3.37 2.47
CA TRP A 150 6.25 -2.28 3.13
C TRP A 150 5.17 -1.75 2.21
N PHE A 151 4.00 -1.48 2.79
CA PHE A 151 2.86 -0.91 2.08
C PHE A 151 2.31 0.25 2.91
N THR A 152 1.98 1.38 2.27
CA THR A 152 1.38 2.51 2.99
C THR A 152 0.52 3.35 2.07
N ASN A 153 -0.52 3.94 2.64
CA ASN A 153 -1.33 4.96 1.98
C ASN A 153 -1.31 6.24 2.85
N VAL A 154 -0.85 7.34 2.27
CA VAL A 154 -0.77 8.65 2.93
C VAL A 154 -1.72 9.60 2.20
N PRO A 155 -2.87 9.93 2.81
CA PRO A 155 -3.74 10.97 2.29
C PRO A 155 -2.98 12.30 2.26
N GLY A 156 -2.74 12.83 1.07
CA GLY A 156 -2.15 14.15 0.88
C GLY A 156 -3.20 15.25 0.71
N PRO A 157 -2.75 16.49 0.45
CA PRO A 157 -3.61 17.66 0.30
C PRO A 157 -4.64 17.47 -0.80
N GLN A 158 -5.87 17.95 -0.56
CA GLN A 158 -6.94 17.99 -1.57
C GLN A 158 -6.93 19.28 -2.38
N GLU A 159 -6.24 20.30 -1.87
CA GLU A 159 -6.08 21.62 -2.49
C GLU A 159 -4.70 21.72 -3.12
N GLU A 160 -4.56 22.61 -4.10
CA GLU A 160 -3.28 22.95 -4.69
C GLU A 160 -2.37 23.59 -3.64
N VAL A 161 -1.13 23.13 -3.58
CA VAL A 161 -0.13 23.64 -2.64
C VAL A 161 1.01 24.29 -3.43
N THR A 162 1.50 25.42 -2.92
CA THR A 162 2.68 26.10 -3.46
C THR A 162 3.88 25.93 -2.55
N PHE A 163 5.07 25.86 -3.14
CA PHE A 163 6.36 25.88 -2.45
C PHE A 163 7.16 27.09 -2.93
N TYR A 164 7.38 28.07 -2.04
CA TYR A 164 8.04 29.34 -2.37
C TYR A 164 7.43 30.05 -3.60
N GLY A 165 6.10 30.00 -3.75
CA GLY A 165 5.38 30.62 -4.87
C GLY A 165 5.31 29.78 -6.14
N HIS A 166 5.89 28.57 -6.14
CA HIS A 166 5.78 27.62 -7.26
C HIS A 166 4.70 26.57 -6.96
N GLU A 167 3.79 26.35 -7.89
CA GLU A 167 2.77 25.30 -7.81
C GLU A 167 3.42 23.91 -7.80
N ILE A 168 3.03 23.07 -6.84
CA ILE A 168 3.48 21.69 -6.76
C ILE A 168 2.66 20.85 -7.73
N THR A 169 3.33 20.22 -8.71
CA THR A 169 2.66 19.35 -9.70
C THR A 169 2.44 17.92 -9.19
N TYR A 170 3.37 17.38 -8.40
CA TYR A 170 3.29 16.04 -7.83
C TYR A 170 4.07 15.96 -6.51
N ILE A 171 3.68 15.00 -5.65
CA ILE A 171 4.33 14.73 -4.37
C ILE A 171 4.64 13.24 -4.29
N ALA A 172 5.92 12.88 -4.19
CA ALA A 172 6.36 11.48 -4.18
C ALA A 172 7.32 11.19 -3.00
N PRO A 173 6.82 11.06 -1.76
CA PRO A 173 7.65 10.75 -0.62
C PRO A 173 8.09 9.28 -0.67
N SER A 174 9.33 9.04 -0.27
CA SER A 174 9.86 7.69 -0.05
C SER A 174 10.79 7.69 1.17
N CYS A 175 11.11 6.51 1.68
CA CYS A 175 12.10 6.31 2.73
C CYS A 175 13.02 5.12 2.42
N TYR A 176 14.13 5.02 3.15
CA TYR A 176 15.12 3.96 3.00
C TYR A 176 15.52 3.37 4.37
N GLY A 177 16.19 2.22 4.34
CA GLY A 177 16.68 1.54 5.55
C GLY A 177 15.75 0.45 6.09
N GLN A 178 14.63 0.18 5.41
CA GLN A 178 13.83 -1.02 5.64
C GLN A 178 14.60 -2.29 5.24
N PRO A 179 14.36 -3.43 5.91
CA PRO A 179 14.98 -4.71 5.55
C PRO A 179 14.35 -5.39 4.32
N ASN A 180 13.46 -4.70 3.59
CA ASN A 180 12.66 -5.25 2.51
C ASN A 180 13.10 -4.70 1.16
N ALA A 181 13.21 -5.57 0.17
CA ALA A 181 13.56 -5.22 -1.21
C ALA A 181 12.44 -4.50 -1.97
N LEU A 182 11.22 -4.45 -1.43
CA LEU A 182 10.08 -3.78 -2.06
C LEU A 182 9.32 -2.94 -1.04
N MET A 183 8.99 -1.73 -1.47
CA MET A 183 8.21 -0.77 -0.73
C MET A 183 7.28 -0.04 -1.70
N ILE A 184 6.00 0.00 -1.35
CA ILE A 184 4.94 0.62 -2.16
C ILE A 184 4.25 1.67 -1.31
N HIS A 185 4.44 2.93 -1.67
CA HIS A 185 3.70 4.05 -1.10
C HIS A 185 2.60 4.49 -2.06
N ILE A 186 1.47 4.87 -1.50
CA ILE A 186 0.41 5.54 -2.23
C ILE A 186 0.21 6.90 -1.60
N LEU A 187 0.13 7.92 -2.45
CA LEU A 187 -0.20 9.28 -2.03
C LEU A 187 -1.29 9.84 -2.92
N SER A 188 -2.31 10.43 -2.29
CA SER A 188 -3.32 11.23 -2.99
C SER A 188 -2.96 12.70 -2.91
N TYR A 189 -2.91 13.40 -4.04
CA TYR A 189 -2.73 14.85 -4.10
C TYR A 189 -3.72 15.42 -5.10
N MET A 190 -4.58 16.34 -4.64
CA MET A 190 -5.74 16.82 -5.39
C MET A 190 -6.60 15.63 -5.87
N ASP A 191 -6.90 15.58 -7.17
CA ASP A 191 -7.62 14.52 -7.86
C ASP A 191 -6.72 13.38 -8.37
N LYS A 192 -5.42 13.43 -8.05
CA LYS A 192 -4.43 12.45 -8.52
C LYS A 192 -4.04 11.46 -7.43
N LEU A 193 -3.92 10.20 -7.82
CA LEU A 193 -3.38 9.13 -6.99
C LEU A 193 -2.04 8.68 -7.57
N THR A 194 -0.99 8.71 -6.76
CA THR A 194 0.37 8.34 -7.18
C THR A 194 0.80 7.07 -6.45
N PHE A 195 1.16 6.04 -7.20
CA PHE A 195 1.88 4.88 -6.68
C PHE A 195 3.38 5.14 -6.80
N ILE A 196 4.10 5.01 -5.69
CA ILE A 196 5.53 5.27 -5.60
C ILE A 196 6.18 3.96 -5.19
N ILE A 197 7.02 3.43 -6.08
CA ILE A 197 7.67 2.14 -5.92
C ILE A 197 9.14 2.37 -5.59
N SER A 198 9.60 1.74 -4.52
CA SER A 198 11.02 1.67 -4.18
C SER A 198 11.39 0.19 -4.13
N ALA A 199 12.28 -0.19 -5.02
CA ALA A 199 12.64 -1.58 -5.27
C ALA A 199 14.16 -1.72 -5.33
N ASP A 200 14.66 -2.82 -4.78
CA ASP A 200 16.00 -3.33 -5.07
C ASP A 200 15.93 -4.16 -6.34
N GLU A 201 16.53 -3.67 -7.43
CA GLU A 201 16.43 -4.27 -8.77
C GLU A 201 17.04 -5.68 -8.86
N GLU A 202 18.00 -6.02 -7.98
CA GLU A 202 18.56 -7.37 -7.93
C GLU A 202 17.49 -8.39 -7.48
N THR A 203 16.66 -8.00 -6.51
CA THR A 203 15.60 -8.85 -5.96
C THR A 203 14.28 -8.71 -6.73
N ILE A 204 13.96 -7.50 -7.20
CA ILE A 204 12.73 -7.14 -7.94
C ILE A 204 13.15 -6.54 -9.29
N PRO A 205 13.45 -7.38 -10.29
CA PRO A 205 13.92 -6.88 -11.58
C PRO A 205 12.83 -6.07 -12.30
N ASP A 206 13.20 -5.25 -13.28
CA ASP A 206 12.31 -4.42 -14.12
C ASP A 206 11.10 -3.82 -13.36
N PRO A 207 11.32 -3.01 -12.29
CA PRO A 207 10.25 -2.48 -11.45
C PRO A 207 9.27 -1.58 -12.21
N GLU A 208 9.67 -1.01 -13.35
CA GLU A 208 8.79 -0.28 -14.27
C GLU A 208 7.66 -1.17 -14.81
N ARG A 209 7.90 -2.46 -15.04
CA ARG A 209 6.84 -3.39 -15.47
C ARG A 209 5.82 -3.63 -14.36
N LEU A 210 6.23 -3.54 -13.09
CA LEU A 210 5.30 -3.55 -11.95
C LEU A 210 4.45 -2.28 -11.94
N CYS A 211 5.01 -1.11 -12.27
CA CYS A 211 4.24 0.11 -12.43
C CYS A 211 3.17 -0.02 -13.53
N ASP A 212 3.55 -0.54 -14.70
CA ASP A 212 2.60 -0.81 -15.79
C ASP A 212 1.48 -1.76 -15.36
N ASP A 213 1.83 -2.82 -14.62
CA ASP A 213 0.84 -3.77 -14.10
C ASP A 213 -0.10 -3.17 -13.05
N LEU A 214 0.37 -2.19 -12.25
CA LEU A 214 -0.47 -1.44 -11.32
C LEU A 214 -1.45 -0.51 -12.07
N GLU A 215 -0.96 0.20 -13.09
CA GLU A 215 -1.78 1.08 -13.92
C GLU A 215 -2.87 0.29 -14.65
N GLU A 216 -2.50 -0.79 -15.32
CA GLU A 216 -3.43 -1.68 -16.01
C GLU A 216 -4.47 -2.28 -15.04
N SER A 217 -4.03 -2.69 -13.85
CA SER A 217 -4.94 -3.21 -12.83
C SER A 217 -5.96 -2.17 -12.37
N LEU A 218 -5.54 -0.92 -12.17
CA LEU A 218 -6.44 0.18 -11.84
C LEU A 218 -7.43 0.45 -12.99
N TYR A 219 -6.96 0.43 -14.24
CA TYR A 219 -7.80 0.61 -15.42
C TYR A 219 -8.90 -0.47 -15.51
N LEU A 220 -8.52 -1.75 -15.35
CA LEU A 220 -9.46 -2.87 -15.40
C LEU A 220 -10.50 -2.80 -14.28
N ILE A 221 -10.07 -2.52 -13.05
CA ILE A 221 -10.97 -2.37 -11.89
C ILE A 221 -11.95 -1.22 -12.12
N LYS A 222 -11.46 -0.06 -12.57
CA LYS A 222 -12.28 1.12 -12.87
C LYS A 222 -13.32 0.81 -13.96
N THR A 223 -12.90 0.17 -15.04
CA THR A 223 -13.77 -0.18 -16.17
C THR A 223 -14.86 -1.16 -15.75
N SER A 224 -14.51 -2.21 -15.00
CA SER A 224 -15.47 -3.17 -14.46
C SER A 224 -16.48 -2.53 -13.50
N ALA A 225 -16.05 -1.54 -12.71
CA ALA A 225 -16.95 -0.79 -11.83
C ALA A 225 -17.98 0.02 -12.61
N LEU A 226 -17.56 0.74 -13.65
CA LEU A 226 -18.44 1.54 -14.52
C LEU A 226 -19.46 0.67 -15.26
N VAL A 227 -19.03 -0.48 -15.79
CA VAL A 227 -19.93 -1.44 -16.44
C VAL A 227 -20.98 -1.96 -15.45
N SER A 228 -20.56 -2.30 -14.23
CA SER A 228 -21.46 -2.80 -13.18
C SER A 228 -22.47 -1.74 -12.72
N GLU A 229 -22.10 -0.46 -12.72
CA GLU A 229 -23.00 0.65 -12.41
C GLU A 229 -24.03 0.87 -13.52
N ASN A 230 -23.60 0.90 -14.77
CA ASN A 230 -24.49 1.01 -15.93
C ASN A 230 -25.49 -0.14 -16.04
N ALA A 231 -25.10 -1.35 -15.61
CA ALA A 231 -25.99 -2.50 -15.58
C ALA A 231 -27.05 -2.42 -14.46
N LYS A 232 -26.80 -1.66 -13.38
CA LYS A 232 -27.76 -1.45 -12.28
C LYS A 232 -28.75 -0.32 -12.55
N ASN A 233 -28.38 0.60 -13.44
CA ASN A 233 -29.19 1.76 -13.82
C ASN A 233 -30.09 1.49 -15.05
N LYS A 234 -30.07 0.26 -15.58
CA LYS A 234 -31.00 -0.25 -16.59
C LYS A 234 -32.06 -1.12 -15.92
#